data_AF-A0A8H4C7P9-F1
#
_entry.id   AF-A0A8H4C7P9-F1
#
_cell.length_a   1.000
_cell.length_b   1.000
_cell.length_c   1.000
_cell.angle_alpha   90.00
_cell.angle_beta   90.00
_cell.angle_gamma   90.00
#
_symmetry.space_group_name_H-M   'P 1'
#
loop_
_entity.id
_entity.type
_entity.pdbx_description
1 polymer ?
#
loop_
_entity_poly.entity_id
_entity_poly.type
_entity_poly.pdbx_seq_one_letter_code
_entity_poly.pdbx_strand_id
1 'polypeptide(L)'
;METAEVEEEADEEAKKKGSWRERKYEFSKPVSTAWDDARVILPAGWERMKKGLWPQQMEDRWVIAHVATAEANGGEGEGIVLARSWTRYPLAQITVVPSGADGCSRRITKITWEGDEKRWRVDDRKSEAKKLVVRFARGVFKVDLANDSEYEGD
;
A
#
# COMPACT_ATOMS: atom_id res chain seq x y z
N MET A 1 28.86 37.80 22.25
CA MET A 1 28.18 36.58 22.71
C MET A 1 27.20 36.20 21.61
N GLU A 2 27.75 35.48 20.63
CA GLU A 2 27.08 34.85 19.48
C GLU A 2 26.44 33.55 19.97
N THR A 3 25.11 33.50 20.16
CA THR A 3 24.40 32.22 20.39
C THR A 3 22.91 32.32 20.04
N ALA A 4 22.51 33.07 19.00
CA ALA A 4 21.10 33.18 18.61
C ALA A 4 20.83 32.72 17.17
N GLU A 5 21.85 32.66 16.31
CA GLU A 5 21.67 32.33 14.88
C GLU A 5 21.77 30.83 14.59
N VAL A 6 22.11 30.00 15.59
CA VAL A 6 22.32 28.55 15.41
C VAL A 6 21.04 27.73 15.61
N GLU A 7 20.02 28.27 16.31
CA GLU A 7 18.78 27.53 16.60
C GLU A 7 17.74 27.58 15.47
N GLU A 8 17.81 28.57 14.57
CA GLU A 8 16.83 28.74 13.49
C GLU A 8 17.09 27.81 12.28
N GLU A 9 18.36 27.45 12.01
CA GLU A 9 18.70 26.56 10.89
C GLU A 9 18.34 25.08 11.14
N ALA A 10 18.25 24.65 12.41
CA ALA A 10 17.92 23.26 12.74
C ALA A 10 16.42 22.91 12.52
N ASP A 11 15.52 23.90 12.61
CA ASP A 11 14.07 23.70 12.44
C ASP A 11 13.66 23.63 10.95
N GLU A 12 14.39 24.32 10.07
CA GLU A 12 14.13 24.29 8.63
C GLU A 12 14.59 22.97 7.97
N GLU A 13 15.69 22.37 8.47
CA GLU A 13 16.20 21.09 7.97
C GLU A 13 15.29 19.91 8.38
N ALA A 14 14.61 20.00 9.54
CA ALA A 14 13.61 19.02 9.96
C ALA A 14 12.33 19.08 9.09
N LYS A 15 11.90 20.28 8.68
CA LYS A 15 10.76 20.46 7.75
C LYS A 15 11.07 19.95 6.33
N LYS A 16 12.31 20.10 5.85
CA LYS A 16 12.73 19.52 4.55
C LYS A 16 12.86 17.98 4.58
N LYS A 17 13.15 17.37 5.75
CA LYS A 17 13.20 15.90 5.90
C LYS A 17 11.81 15.24 6.00
N GLY A 18 10.77 15.98 6.40
CA GLY A 18 9.38 15.50 6.39
C GLY A 18 8.75 15.36 5.00
N SER A 19 9.20 16.17 4.04
CA SER A 19 8.51 16.34 2.75
C SER A 19 8.65 15.18 1.74
N TRP A 20 9.71 14.37 1.81
CA TRP A 20 9.89 13.28 0.84
C TRP A 20 9.13 11.99 1.18
N ARG A 21 8.78 11.79 2.46
CA ARG A 21 7.95 10.65 2.90
C ARG A 21 6.46 10.87 2.69
N GLU A 22 6.06 12.12 2.46
CA GLU A 22 4.66 12.57 2.42
C GLU A 22 4.13 12.79 0.99
N ARG A 23 4.77 12.23 -0.03
CA ARG A 23 4.07 12.10 -1.32
C ARG A 23 2.92 11.12 -1.13
N LYS A 24 1.69 11.64 -1.07
CA LYS A 24 0.47 10.84 -1.13
C LYS A 24 0.54 9.96 -2.38
N TYR A 25 0.31 8.67 -2.19
CA TYR A 25 0.18 7.73 -3.29
C TYR A 25 -1.16 7.99 -3.99
N GLU A 26 -1.15 8.86 -4.98
CA GLU A 26 -2.37 9.27 -5.69
C GLU A 26 -2.47 8.60 -7.06
N PHE A 27 -3.56 7.86 -7.24
CA PHE A 27 -3.96 7.31 -8.53
C PHE A 27 -4.35 8.45 -9.47
N SER A 28 -3.93 8.39 -10.73
CA SER A 28 -4.37 9.34 -11.76
C SER A 28 -5.84 9.12 -12.11
N LYS A 29 -6.23 7.84 -12.23
CA LYS A 29 -7.58 7.43 -12.54
C LYS A 29 -7.92 6.23 -11.65
N PRO A 30 -8.32 6.46 -10.38
CA PRO A 30 -8.64 5.36 -9.47
C PRO A 30 -9.87 4.60 -9.97
N VAL A 31 -9.73 3.28 -10.10
CA VAL A 31 -10.83 2.35 -10.33
C VAL A 31 -10.90 1.43 -9.13
N SER A 32 -12.08 1.16 -8.59
CA SER A 32 -12.19 0.31 -7.40
C SER A 32 -13.33 -0.70 -7.50
N THR A 33 -13.20 -1.79 -6.74
CA THR A 33 -14.23 -2.83 -6.62
C THR A 33 -14.12 -3.48 -5.24
N ALA A 34 -15.22 -4.07 -4.78
CA ALA A 34 -15.22 -4.86 -3.55
C ALA A 34 -14.34 -6.11 -3.73
N TRP A 35 -13.72 -6.56 -2.63
CA TRP A 35 -12.94 -7.79 -2.62
C TRP A 35 -13.25 -8.62 -1.39
N ASP A 36 -14.46 -9.15 -1.35
CA ASP A 36 -14.98 -9.93 -0.22
C ASP A 36 -14.43 -11.36 -0.15
N ASP A 37 -13.87 -11.87 -1.26
CA ASP A 37 -13.36 -13.25 -1.36
C ASP A 37 -11.97 -13.46 -0.74
N ALA A 38 -11.32 -12.39 -0.30
CA ALA A 38 -9.97 -12.48 0.27
C ALA A 38 -10.00 -13.10 1.68
N ARG A 39 -8.99 -13.93 1.98
CA ARG A 39 -8.81 -14.49 3.33
C ARG A 39 -8.53 -13.40 4.36
N VAL A 40 -8.96 -13.65 5.60
CA VAL A 40 -8.68 -12.75 6.74
C VAL A 40 -7.18 -12.75 7.02
N ILE A 41 -6.62 -11.54 7.17
CA ILE A 41 -5.24 -11.31 7.54
C ILE A 41 -5.13 -11.41 9.05
N LEU A 42 -4.38 -12.39 9.54
CA LEU A 42 -4.09 -12.56 10.97
C LEU A 42 -3.22 -11.41 11.49
N PRO A 43 -3.25 -11.11 12.81
CA PRO A 43 -2.56 -9.95 13.38
C PRO A 43 -1.07 -9.91 13.06
N ALA A 44 -0.37 -11.04 13.21
CA ALA A 44 1.05 -11.14 12.89
C ALA A 44 1.34 -10.89 11.39
N GLY A 45 0.42 -11.26 10.51
CA GLY A 45 0.50 -10.97 9.08
C GLY A 45 0.32 -9.49 8.80
N TRP A 46 -0.67 -8.87 9.44
CA TRP A 46 -0.94 -7.44 9.30
C TRP A 46 0.24 -6.59 9.78
N GLU A 47 0.85 -6.92 10.92
CA GLU A 47 2.06 -6.24 11.40
C GLU A 47 3.23 -6.33 10.40
N ARG A 48 3.37 -7.45 9.68
CA ARG A 48 4.39 -7.56 8.62
C ARG A 48 4.05 -6.69 7.42
N MET A 49 2.78 -6.65 7.00
CA MET A 49 2.34 -5.81 5.89
C MET A 49 2.53 -4.31 6.19
N LYS A 50 2.26 -3.88 7.43
CA LYS A 50 2.47 -2.48 7.86
C LYS A 50 3.91 -2.00 7.77
N LYS A 51 4.89 -2.89 7.98
CA LYS A 51 6.32 -2.55 7.78
C LYS A 51 6.61 -2.16 6.34
N GLY A 52 5.81 -2.64 5.40
CA GLY A 52 5.95 -2.34 3.99
C GLY A 52 7.21 -2.94 3.36
N LEU A 53 7.53 -2.46 2.16
CA LEU A 53 8.74 -2.78 1.43
C LEU A 53 9.27 -1.48 0.84
N TRP A 54 10.49 -1.12 1.22
CA TRP A 54 11.18 0.04 0.67
C TRP A 54 12.33 -0.45 -0.22
N PRO A 55 12.42 0.06 -1.45
CA PRO A 55 13.49 -0.31 -2.37
C PRO A 55 14.83 0.12 -1.76
N GLN A 56 15.78 -0.80 -1.71
CA GLN A 56 17.15 -0.52 -1.27
C GLN A 56 18.10 -0.37 -2.47
N GLN A 57 17.76 -0.98 -3.60
CA GLN A 57 18.58 -0.97 -4.81
C GLN A 57 17.80 -0.45 -6.02
N MET A 58 18.52 -0.08 -7.08
CA MET A 58 17.91 0.41 -8.32
C MET A 58 17.06 -0.66 -9.02
N GLU A 59 17.34 -1.94 -8.81
CA GLU A 59 16.53 -3.04 -9.37
C GLU A 59 15.21 -3.27 -8.60
N ASP A 60 15.05 -2.72 -7.40
CA ASP A 60 13.82 -2.88 -6.62
C ASP A 60 12.71 -2.04 -7.25
N ARG A 61 11.90 -2.67 -8.10
CA ARG A 61 10.85 -1.98 -8.90
C ARG A 61 9.65 -1.51 -8.09
N TRP A 62 9.56 -1.88 -6.81
CA TRP A 62 8.34 -1.79 -6.03
C TRP A 62 8.54 -1.09 -4.70
N VAL A 63 7.53 -0.31 -4.31
CA VAL A 63 7.33 0.19 -2.96
C VAL A 63 6.00 -0.34 -2.47
N ILE A 64 6.00 -0.79 -1.22
CA ILE A 64 4.78 -1.18 -0.53
C ILE A 64 4.72 -0.39 0.75
N ALA A 65 3.63 0.34 0.96
CA ALA A 65 3.50 1.22 2.11
C ALA A 65 2.13 1.06 2.76
N HIS A 66 2.11 1.19 4.08
CA HIS A 66 0.89 1.39 4.84
C HIS A 66 0.38 2.82 4.64
N VAL A 67 -0.93 2.95 4.41
CA VAL A 67 -1.61 4.22 4.17
C VAL A 67 -2.93 4.28 4.92
N ALA A 68 -3.29 5.48 5.37
CA ALA A 68 -4.66 5.76 5.76
C ALA A 68 -5.55 5.80 4.51
N THR A 69 -6.76 5.27 4.61
CA THR A 69 -7.75 5.24 3.54
C THR A 69 -9.09 5.72 4.09
N ALA A 70 -9.97 6.23 3.23
CA ALA A 70 -11.36 6.48 3.64
C ALA A 70 -12.16 5.18 3.55
N GLU A 71 -12.81 4.78 4.63
CA GLU A 71 -13.84 3.74 4.58
C GLU A 71 -15.06 4.24 3.80
N ALA A 72 -15.85 3.31 3.28
CA ALA A 72 -17.10 3.63 2.58
C ALA A 72 -18.11 4.39 3.46
N ASN A 73 -18.01 4.27 4.79
CA ASN A 73 -18.92 4.89 5.76
C ASN A 73 -18.38 6.20 6.37
N GLY A 74 -17.31 6.78 5.81
CA GLY A 74 -16.72 8.03 6.32
C GLY A 74 -15.82 7.87 7.55
N GLY A 75 -15.52 6.64 7.95
CA GLY A 75 -14.49 6.33 8.96
C GLY A 75 -13.07 6.34 8.37
N GLU A 76 -12.07 6.46 9.24
CA GLU A 76 -10.66 6.22 8.90
C GLU A 76 -10.42 4.72 8.75
N GLY A 77 -10.16 4.28 7.52
CA GLY A 77 -9.77 2.92 7.19
C GLY A 77 -8.27 2.78 7.04
N GLU A 78 -7.75 1.57 7.15
CA GLU A 78 -6.33 1.29 6.90
C GLU A 78 -6.15 0.62 5.53
N GLY A 79 -4.96 0.71 4.95
CA GLY A 79 -4.70 0.10 3.66
C GLY A 79 -3.23 -0.09 3.36
N ILE A 80 -2.96 -0.91 2.34
CA ILE A 80 -1.63 -1.08 1.78
C ILE A 80 -1.67 -0.63 0.33
N VAL A 81 -0.75 0.25 -0.05
CA VAL A 81 -0.54 0.67 -1.43
C VAL A 81 0.72 0.03 -2.00
N LEU A 82 0.63 -0.38 -3.26
CA LEU A 82 1.69 -0.93 -4.07
C LEU A 82 1.98 0.05 -5.20
N ALA A 83 3.20 0.55 -5.25
CA ALA A 83 3.62 1.57 -6.19
C ALA A 83 4.95 1.19 -6.87
N ARG A 84 5.22 1.80 -8.03
CA ARG A 84 6.55 1.73 -8.64
C ARG A 84 7.56 2.51 -7.80
N SER A 85 8.74 1.97 -7.57
CA SER A 85 9.76 2.59 -6.72
C SER A 85 10.25 3.96 -7.22
N TRP A 86 10.54 4.05 -8.52
CA TRP A 86 11.15 5.23 -9.13
C TRP A 86 10.14 6.37 -9.38
N THR A 87 8.90 6.08 -9.80
CA THR A 87 7.87 7.10 -10.04
C THR A 87 6.97 7.33 -8.85
N ARG A 88 6.92 6.38 -7.91
CA ARG A 88 5.93 6.32 -6.82
C ARG A 88 4.47 6.26 -7.31
N TYR A 89 4.25 5.93 -8.59
CA TYR A 89 2.90 5.77 -9.11
C TYR A 89 2.24 4.55 -8.49
N PRO A 90 1.13 4.72 -7.76
CA PRO A 90 0.40 3.58 -7.21
C PRO A 90 -0.25 2.82 -8.36
N LEU A 91 -0.13 1.49 -8.32
CA LEU A 91 -0.79 0.59 -9.27
C LEU A 91 -1.96 -0.12 -8.64
N ALA A 92 -1.83 -0.50 -7.37
CA ALA A 92 -2.89 -1.16 -6.60
C ALA A 92 -2.86 -0.69 -5.15
N GLN A 93 -4.02 -0.66 -4.51
CA GLN A 93 -4.19 -0.40 -3.10
C GLN A 93 -5.31 -1.27 -2.57
N ILE A 94 -5.11 -1.89 -1.42
CA ILE A 94 -6.19 -2.52 -0.66
C ILE A 94 -6.64 -1.61 0.47
N THR A 95 -7.94 -1.61 0.73
CA THR A 95 -8.52 -1.10 1.97
C THR A 95 -8.91 -2.29 2.83
N VAL A 96 -8.55 -2.21 4.11
CA VAL A 96 -8.88 -3.20 5.11
C VAL A 96 -9.68 -2.59 6.25
N VAL A 97 -10.46 -3.44 6.89
CA VAL A 97 -11.22 -3.11 8.10
C VAL A 97 -10.87 -4.11 9.20
N PRO A 98 -10.98 -3.73 10.48
CA PRO A 98 -10.88 -4.68 11.58
C PRO A 98 -11.82 -5.88 11.39
N SER A 99 -11.33 -7.07 11.71
CA SER A 99 -12.09 -8.31 11.64
C SER A 99 -11.80 -9.16 12.86
N GLY A 100 -12.71 -10.08 13.19
CA GLY A 100 -12.59 -10.94 14.37
C GLY A 100 -12.93 -10.24 15.69
N ALA A 101 -13.06 -11.04 16.74
CA ALA A 101 -13.31 -10.55 18.11
C ALA A 101 -12.04 -9.93 18.74
N ASP A 102 -10.87 -10.19 18.15
CA ASP A 102 -9.57 -9.68 18.57
C ASP A 102 -9.34 -8.21 18.18
N GLY A 103 -10.05 -7.70 17.16
CA GLY A 103 -9.90 -6.33 16.67
C GLY A 103 -8.55 -6.03 15.99
N CYS A 104 -7.62 -6.99 16.01
CA CYS A 104 -6.29 -6.89 15.42
C CYS A 104 -6.21 -7.54 14.04
N SER A 105 -7.04 -8.54 13.76
CA SER A 105 -7.16 -9.12 12.43
C SER A 105 -7.76 -8.11 11.44
N ARG A 106 -7.50 -8.32 10.16
CA ARG A 106 -7.93 -7.42 9.09
C ARG A 106 -8.61 -8.19 7.96
N ARG A 107 -9.74 -7.67 7.48
CA ARG A 107 -10.42 -8.16 6.29
C ARG A 107 -10.27 -7.13 5.18
N ILE A 108 -9.87 -7.58 3.99
CA ILE A 108 -9.87 -6.72 2.80
C ILE A 108 -11.32 -6.50 2.39
N THR A 109 -11.69 -5.25 2.14
CA THR A 109 -13.06 -4.89 1.71
C THR A 109 -13.10 -4.34 0.31
N LYS A 110 -12.00 -3.69 -0.12
CA LYS A 110 -11.92 -3.01 -1.40
C LYS A 110 -10.52 -3.09 -1.95
N ILE A 111 -10.43 -3.23 -3.27
CA ILE A 111 -9.20 -2.97 -4.03
C ILE A 111 -9.43 -1.79 -4.95
N THR A 112 -8.47 -0.88 -4.97
CA THR A 112 -8.38 0.26 -5.89
C THR A 112 -7.15 0.07 -6.76
N TRP A 113 -7.22 0.41 -8.04
CA TRP A 113 -6.10 0.31 -8.96
C TRP A 113 -6.05 1.47 -9.96
N GLU A 114 -4.90 1.62 -10.62
CA GLU A 114 -4.69 2.65 -11.63
C GLU A 114 -5.42 2.28 -12.93
N GLY A 115 -6.33 3.14 -13.37
CA GLY A 115 -7.08 3.01 -14.61
C GLY A 115 -6.46 3.75 -15.80
N ASP A 116 -5.42 4.57 -15.58
CA ASP A 116 -4.72 5.25 -16.65
C ASP A 116 -3.78 4.30 -17.40
N GLU A 117 -4.08 4.05 -18.66
CA GLU A 117 -3.29 3.20 -19.55
C GLU A 117 -1.86 3.70 -19.75
N LYS A 118 -1.64 5.01 -19.69
CA LYS A 118 -0.29 5.59 -19.81
C LYS A 118 0.59 5.24 -18.62
N ARG A 119 0.00 5.07 -17.43
CA ARG A 119 0.70 4.70 -16.20
C ARG A 119 0.78 3.20 -16.00
N TRP A 120 -0.24 2.46 -16.45
CA TRP A 120 -0.29 1.01 -16.32
C TRP A 120 -0.97 0.33 -17.50
N ARG A 121 -0.12 -0.17 -18.41
CA ARG A 121 -0.54 -0.82 -19.66
C ARG A 121 -0.56 -2.34 -19.49
N VAL A 122 -1.70 -2.85 -19.03
CA VAL A 122 -2.05 -4.28 -19.00
C VAL A 122 -3.51 -4.44 -19.42
N ASP A 123 -3.84 -5.58 -20.02
CA ASP A 123 -5.17 -5.81 -20.60
C ASP A 123 -6.26 -5.89 -19.51
N ASP A 124 -6.10 -6.79 -18.54
CA ASP A 124 -6.99 -6.92 -17.38
C ASP A 124 -6.36 -6.32 -16.12
N ARG A 125 -6.47 -4.99 -15.97
CA ARG A 125 -5.94 -4.26 -14.80
C ARG A 125 -6.53 -4.74 -13.47
N LYS A 126 -7.77 -5.21 -13.44
CA LYS A 126 -8.40 -5.69 -12.20
C LYS A 126 -7.75 -6.99 -11.75
N SER A 127 -7.63 -7.97 -12.64
CA SER A 127 -6.97 -9.24 -12.35
C SER A 127 -5.50 -9.05 -12.00
N GLU A 128 -4.79 -8.22 -12.76
CA GLU A 128 -3.39 -7.91 -12.48
C GLU A 128 -3.20 -7.20 -11.14
N ALA A 129 -4.13 -6.32 -10.73
CA ALA A 129 -4.07 -5.66 -9.43
C ALA A 129 -4.21 -6.67 -8.29
N LYS A 130 -5.18 -7.60 -8.42
CA LYS A 130 -5.36 -8.68 -7.44
C LYS A 130 -4.13 -9.58 -7.37
N LYS A 131 -3.62 -10.05 -8.52
CA LYS A 131 -2.40 -10.86 -8.61
C LYS A 131 -1.21 -10.18 -7.95
N LEU A 132 -1.03 -8.88 -8.18
CA LEU A 132 0.06 -8.11 -7.59
C LEU A 132 -0.02 -8.11 -6.06
N VAL A 133 -1.20 -7.82 -5.51
CA VAL A 133 -1.43 -7.84 -4.06
C VAL A 133 -1.18 -9.23 -3.48
N VAL A 134 -1.74 -10.28 -4.09
CA VAL A 134 -1.57 -11.67 -3.64
C VAL A 134 -0.09 -12.08 -3.67
N ARG A 135 0.62 -11.78 -4.77
CA ARG A 135 2.05 -12.09 -4.94
C ARG A 135 2.89 -11.46 -3.83
N PHE A 136 2.65 -10.18 -3.49
CA PHE A 136 3.43 -9.51 -2.46
C PHE A 136 3.03 -9.94 -1.04
N ALA A 137 1.74 -10.12 -0.78
CA ALA A 137 1.26 -10.68 0.47
C ALA A 137 1.93 -12.03 0.75
N ARG A 138 1.88 -12.95 -0.21
CA ARG A 138 2.47 -14.30 -0.06
C ARG A 138 3.99 -14.28 -0.05
N GLY A 139 4.60 -13.61 -1.03
CA GLY A 139 6.05 -13.63 -1.25
C GLY A 139 6.83 -12.87 -0.19
N VAL A 140 6.44 -11.63 0.07
CA VAL A 140 7.18 -10.69 0.94
C VAL A 140 6.68 -10.77 2.37
N PHE A 141 5.37 -10.75 2.58
CA PHE A 141 4.81 -10.67 3.93
C PHE A 141 4.44 -12.03 4.53
N LYS A 142 4.55 -13.12 3.77
CA LYS A 142 4.12 -14.47 4.20
C LYS A 142 2.69 -14.44 4.73
N VAL A 143 1.81 -13.77 3.99
CA VAL A 143 0.37 -13.66 4.24
C VAL A 143 -0.34 -14.28 3.05
N ASP A 144 -1.21 -15.25 3.32
CA ASP A 144 -2.00 -15.88 2.29
C ASP A 144 -3.37 -15.21 2.19
N LEU A 145 -3.69 -14.69 1.00
CA LEU A 145 -4.91 -13.93 0.73
C LEU A 145 -5.88 -14.67 -0.20
N ALA A 146 -5.45 -15.74 -0.85
CA ALA A 146 -6.23 -16.44 -1.87
C ALA A 146 -6.34 -17.93 -1.53
N ASN A 147 -7.33 -18.61 -2.11
CA ASN A 147 -7.27 -20.06 -2.22
C ASN A 147 -6.28 -20.40 -3.35
N ASP A 148 -5.36 -21.35 -3.12
CA ASP A 148 -4.26 -21.67 -4.05
C ASP A 148 -4.71 -21.91 -5.51
N SER A 149 -5.97 -22.25 -5.77
CA SER A 149 -6.49 -22.59 -7.10
C SER A 149 -6.68 -21.44 -8.09
N GLU A 150 -6.66 -20.17 -7.68
CA GLU A 150 -7.02 -19.03 -8.56
C GLU A 150 -5.82 -18.23 -9.10
N TYR A 151 -4.61 -18.46 -8.58
CA TYR A 151 -3.43 -17.64 -8.88
C TYR A 151 -2.18 -18.46 -9.23
N GLU A 152 -2.30 -19.78 -9.41
CA GLU A 152 -1.30 -20.61 -10.06
C GLU A 152 -1.37 -20.41 -11.57
N GLY A 153 -0.52 -19.52 -12.08
CA GLY A 153 -0.41 -19.24 -13.50
C GLY A 153 0.96 -18.65 -13.84
N ASP A 154 1.95 -19.54 -13.92
CA ASP A 154 3.05 -19.54 -14.91
C ASP A 154 3.63 -20.97 -14.96
#